data_AF-A0A1I4SD38-F1
#
_entry.id   AF-A0A1I4SD38-F1
#
_cell.length_a   1.000
_cell.length_b   1.000
_cell.length_c   1.000
_cell.angle_alpha   90.00
_cell.angle_beta   90.00
_cell.angle_gamma   90.00
#
_symmetry.space_group_name_H-M   'P 1'
#
loop_
_entity.id
_entity.type
_entity.pdbx_description
1 polymer ?
#
loop_
_entity_poly.entity_id
_entity_poly.type
_entity_poly.pdbx_seq_one_letter_code
_entity_poly.pdbx_strand_id
1 'polypeptide(L)' 'MRLREIETRIVRLEQQRPSLTPGIHRYTDEELDGLIAIFRGATEGEAIAPDREAWAIALMRREGVLPCG' A
#
# COMPACT_ATOMS: atom_id res chain seq x y z
N MET A 1 3.51 -16.55 2.54
CA MET A 1 3.77 -16.12 3.93
C MET A 1 4.05 -14.60 4.08
N ARG A 2 3.77 -13.75 3.07
CA ARG A 2 4.02 -12.29 3.12
C ARG A 2 2.84 -11.44 3.61
N LEU A 3 1.60 -11.90 3.42
CA LEU A 3 0.39 -11.14 3.76
C LEU A 3 0.28 -10.82 5.26
N ARG A 4 0.54 -11.82 6.11
CA ARG A 4 0.50 -11.68 7.58
C ARG A 4 1.50 -10.67 8.13
N GLU A 5 2.65 -10.52 7.47
CA GLU A 5 3.67 -9.54 7.86
C GLU A 5 3.22 -8.11 7.58
N ILE A 6 2.52 -7.91 6.46
CA ILE A 6 1.95 -6.62 6.05
C ILE A 6 0.82 -6.24 7.02
N GLU A 7 -0.11 -7.15 7.31
CA GLU A 7 -1.18 -6.93 8.28
C GLU A 7 -0.63 -6.55 9.66
N THR A 8 0.39 -7.28 10.13
CA THR A 8 1.01 -7.02 11.45
C THR A 8 1.66 -5.63 11.51
N ARG A 9 2.27 -5.17 10.41
CA ARG A 9 2.88 -3.84 10.33
C ARG A 9 1.82 -2.74 10.28
N ILE A 10 0.71 -2.95 9.57
CA ILE A 10 -0.42 -2.01 9.52
C ILE A 10 -0.98 -1.82 10.93
N VAL A 11 -1.33 -2.91 11.62
CA VAL A 11 -1.89 -2.88 12.99
C VAL A 11 -0.97 -2.14 13.96
N ARG A 12 0.36 -2.37 13.89
CA ARG A 12 1.33 -1.65 14.73
C ARG A 12 1.37 -0.14 14.45
N LEU A 13 1.19 0.26 13.20
CA LEU A 13 1.16 1.68 12.82
C LEU A 13 -0.13 2.35 13.32
N GLU A 14 -1.28 1.67 13.28
CA GLU A 14 -2.54 2.20 13.82
C GLU A 14 -2.44 2.43 15.34
N GLN A 15 -1.81 1.50 16.06
CA GLN A 15 -1.64 1.58 17.50
C GLN A 15 -0.68 2.70 17.95
N GLN A 16 0.40 2.93 17.20
CA GLN A 16 1.41 3.94 17.56
C GLN A 16 0.96 5.37 17.27
N ARG A 17 0.03 5.55 16.33
CA ARG A 17 -0.44 6.86 15.88
C ARG A 17 -1.96 6.84 15.68
N PRO A 18 -2.75 6.86 16.76
CA PRO A 18 -4.21 6.74 16.69
C PRO A 18 -4.92 7.85 15.89
N SER A 19 -4.28 9.02 15.70
CA SER A 19 -4.77 10.10 14.83
C SER A 19 -4.42 9.93 13.35
N LEU A 20 -3.49 9.01 13.03
CA LEU A 20 -3.19 8.57 11.68
C LEU A 20 -3.84 7.21 11.50
N THR A 21 -5.16 7.16 11.29
CA THR A 21 -5.84 5.93 10.89
C THR A 21 -5.22 5.49 9.55
N PRO A 22 -4.37 4.45 9.48
CA PRO A 22 -3.82 3.93 8.23
C PRO A 22 -4.82 2.86 7.77
N GLY A 23 -6.03 3.32 7.45
CA GLY A 23 -7.13 2.45 7.07
C GLY A 23 -7.49 2.64 5.61
N ILE A 24 -8.24 1.66 5.10
CA ILE A 24 -9.01 1.65 3.85
C ILE A 24 -9.74 2.99 3.57
N HIS A 25 -9.95 3.84 4.59
CA HIS A 25 -10.53 5.18 4.46
C HIS A 25 -9.65 6.25 3.79
N ARG A 26 -8.39 5.97 3.44
CA ARG A 26 -7.50 6.94 2.77
C ARG A 26 -7.28 6.70 1.28
N TYR A 27 -7.54 5.48 0.84
CA TYR A 27 -7.56 5.13 -0.57
C TYR A 27 -9.01 5.13 -1.01
N THR A 28 -9.30 5.65 -2.21
CA THR A 28 -10.57 5.33 -2.84
C THR A 28 -10.63 3.84 -3.15
N ASP A 29 -11.83 3.29 -3.33
CA ASP A 29 -11.98 1.88 -3.71
C ASP A 29 -11.17 1.55 -4.99
N GLU A 30 -11.11 2.48 -5.95
CA GLU A 30 -10.29 2.37 -7.16
C GLU A 30 -8.77 2.35 -6.88
N GLU A 31 -8.31 3.18 -5.94
CA GLU A 31 -6.92 3.21 -5.53
C GLU A 31 -6.52 1.92 -4.80
N LEU A 32 -7.41 1.37 -3.98
CA LEU A 32 -7.20 0.10 -3.29
C LEU A 32 -7.17 -1.07 -4.27
N ASP A 33 -8.14 -1.14 -5.19
CA ASP A 33 -8.20 -2.16 -6.24
C ASP A 33 -6.97 -2.09 -7.16
N GLY A 34 -6.53 -0.88 -7.52
CA GLY A 34 -5.31 -0.67 -8.30
C GLY A 34 -4.05 -1.18 -7.59
N LEU A 35 -3.90 -0.90 -6.29
CA LEU A 35 -2.79 -1.43 -5.49
C LEU A 35 -2.84 -2.96 -5.40
N ILE A 36 -4.02 -3.54 -5.14
CA ILE A 36 -4.21 -4.99 -5.07
C ILE A 36 -3.84 -5.65 -6.40
N ALA A 37 -4.27 -5.09 -7.53
CA ALA A 37 -3.94 -5.61 -8.86
C ALA A 37 -2.43 -5.60 -9.12
N ILE A 38 -1.73 -4.51 -8.77
CA ILE A 38 -0.28 -4.39 -8.89
C ILE A 38 0.43 -5.45 -8.03
N PHE A 39 0.03 -5.60 -6.77
CA PHE A 39 0.64 -6.58 -5.86
C PHE A 39 0.37 -8.03 -6.27
N ARG A 40 -0.83 -8.32 -6.79
CA ARG A 40 -1.18 -9.64 -7.31
C ARG A 40 -0.32 -9.99 -8.51
N GLY A 41 -0.26 -9.11 -9.53
CA GLY A 41 0.58 -9.33 -10.71
C GLY A 41 2.05 -9.54 -10.34
N ALA A 42 2.58 -8.73 -9.41
CA ALA A 42 3.94 -8.87 -8.90
C ALA A 42 4.19 -10.23 -8.22
N THR A 43 3.20 -10.77 -7.51
CA THR A 43 3.29 -12.07 -6.84
C THR A 43 3.19 -13.23 -7.83
N GLU A 44 2.47 -13.03 -8.93
CA GLU A 44 2.32 -14.00 -10.04
C GLU A 44 3.49 -13.95 -11.03
N GLY A 45 4.47 -13.06 -10.81
CA GLY A 45 5.68 -12.94 -11.62
C GLY A 45 5.51 -12.05 -12.85
N GLU A 46 4.42 -11.28 -12.92
CA GLU A 46 4.20 -10.30 -13.98
C GLU A 46 5.11 -9.09 -13.80
N ALA A 47 5.63 -8.59 -14.93
CA ALA A 47 6.36 -7.33 -14.93
C ALA A 47 5.38 -6.18 -14.63
N ILE A 48 5.65 -5.42 -13.56
CA ILE A 48 4.91 -4.21 -13.26
C ILE A 48 5.40 -3.11 -14.21
N ALA A 49 4.47 -2.50 -14.93
CA ALA A 49 4.81 -1.38 -15.80
C ALA A 49 5.34 -0.20 -14.96
N PRO A 50 6.39 0.52 -15.40
CA PRO A 50 7.05 1.57 -14.59
C PRO A 50 6.12 2.71 -14.15
N ASP A 51 5.11 3.03 -14.96
CA ASP A 51 4.06 4.01 -14.66
C ASP A 51 3.16 3.56 -13.50
N ARG A 52 2.80 2.27 -13.47
CA ARG A 52 2.01 1.69 -12.38
C ARG A 52 2.80 1.60 -11.08
N GLU A 53 4.08 1.26 -11.17
CA GLU A 53 4.97 1.28 -10.01
C GLU A 53 5.13 2.70 -9.45
N ALA A 54 5.37 3.69 -10.32
CA ALA A 54 5.48 5.09 -9.92
C ALA A 54 4.18 5.61 -9.27
N TRP A 55 3.02 5.24 -9.83
CA TRP A 55 1.71 5.57 -9.26
C TRP A 55 1.55 4.96 -7.86
N ALA A 56 1.85 3.67 -7.68
CA ALA A 56 1.74 2.99 -6.40
C ALA A 56 2.68 3.62 -5.34
N ILE A 57 3.91 3.97 -5.72
CA ILE A 57 4.86 4.65 -4.84
C ILE A 57 4.34 6.03 -4.44
N ALA A 58 3.83 6.81 -5.38
CA ALA A 58 3.27 8.14 -5.11
C ALA A 58 2.09 8.06 -4.15
N LEU A 59 1.21 7.07 -4.35
CA LEU A 59 0.06 6.82 -3.51
C LEU A 59 0.46 6.41 -2.08
N MET A 60 1.44 5.51 -1.94
CA MET A 60 1.98 5.11 -0.64
C MET A 60 2.74 6.25 0.07
N ARG A 61 3.39 7.15 -0.68
CA ARG A 61 4.02 8.37 -0.11
C ARG A 61 2.99 9.38 0.34
N ARG A 62 1.92 9.62 -0.43
CA ARG A 62 0.79 10.49 -0.05
C ARG A 62 0.26 10.11 1.32
N GLU A 63 0.14 8.81 1.57
CA GLU A 63 -0.38 8.30 2.83
C GLU A 63 0.65 8.13 3.95
N GLY A 64 1.91 8.49 3.70
CA GLY A 64 3.00 8.36 4.66
C GLY A 64 3.35 6.91 4.99
N VAL A 65 2.98 5.96 4.12
CA VAL A 65 3.39 4.55 4.22
C VAL A 65 4.85 4.39 3.83
N LEU A 66 5.28 5.11 2.79
CA LEU A 66 6.68 5.23 2.42
C LEU A 66 7.22 6.59 2.84
N PRO A 67 8.49 6.68 3.28
CA PRO A 67 9.12 7.96 3.55
C PRO A 67 9.13 8.82 2.28
N CYS A 68 8.87 10.12 2.44
CA CYS A 68 9.22 11.10 1.42
C CYS A 68 10.75 11.09 1.33
N GLY A 69 11.27 10.53 0.24
CA GLY A 69 12.70 10.57 -0.07
C GLY A 69 13.16 11.97 -0.42
#